data_AF-A0A8J7ERM2-F1
#
_entry.id   AF-A0A8J7ERM2-F1
#
_cell.length_a   1.000
_cell.length_b   1.000
_cell.length_c   1.000
_cell.angle_alpha   90.00
_cell.angle_beta   90.00
_cell.angle_gamma   90.00
#
_symmetry.space_group_name_H-M   'P 1'
#
loop_
_entity.id
_entity.type
_entity.pdbx_description
1 polymer ?
#
loop_
_entity_poly.entity_id
_entity_poly.type
_entity_poly.pdbx_seq_one_letter_code
_entity_poly.pdbx_strand_id
1 'polypeptide(L)'
;MKSALSVPVSTRKNLRYLVPFAVGLLSLAMIRPVLAQEQMTRTLTVTGDGTEMVPTTLSQVRLGVEVQGRTAEAVQQEAAQRSSAVVDLLRSRNVQRLQTTGITLSPNYSYDDGRQRLVGYIATNTVSFEIPTERTGSLLDDAVEAGATRIDGVSFIASDEAIAGAQRQALREATQEAQAQADAVLDVLGLTRRDVVGIQINGSTPPPPPMPLYRAEALQDAASTPVVGGEQEVRASVTLQISY
;
A
#
# COMPACT_ATOMS: atom_id res chain seq x y z
N MET A 1 4.47 107.28 77.68
CA MET A 1 5.95 107.12 77.66
C MET A 1 6.24 105.72 77.13
N LYS A 2 7.07 105.54 76.08
CA LYS A 2 8.54 105.32 76.11
C LYS A 2 8.94 104.08 76.96
N SER A 3 9.85 103.18 76.56
CA SER A 3 10.77 103.19 75.41
C SER A 3 11.33 101.79 75.07
N ALA A 4 11.79 101.66 73.81
CA ALA A 4 13.00 101.00 73.27
C ALA A 4 13.57 99.67 73.86
N LEU A 5 13.93 98.63 73.08
CA LEU A 5 14.83 98.45 71.90
C LEU A 5 16.30 98.13 72.25
N SER A 6 16.76 96.90 71.97
CA SER A 6 18.16 96.54 71.64
C SER A 6 18.31 95.10 71.10
N VAL A 7 19.44 94.83 70.45
CA VAL A 7 19.83 93.66 69.61
C VAL A 7 21.41 93.58 69.67
N PRO A 8 22.22 92.62 69.09
CA PRO A 8 21.96 91.69 67.98
C PRO A 8 22.72 90.31 67.92
N VAL A 9 22.50 89.55 66.81
CA VAL A 9 23.29 88.47 66.13
C VAL A 9 23.86 87.22 66.87
N SER A 10 23.52 86.01 66.37
CA SER A 10 24.42 85.11 65.59
C SER A 10 24.45 83.59 65.93
N THR A 11 24.40 82.78 64.85
CA THR A 11 25.11 81.47 64.63
C THR A 11 24.25 80.19 64.46
N ARG A 12 24.33 79.66 63.22
CA ARG A 12 24.15 78.27 62.69
C ARG A 12 23.74 77.13 63.66
N LYS A 13 22.75 76.31 63.25
CA LYS A 13 22.95 74.94 62.68
C LYS A 13 21.65 74.21 62.28
N ASN A 14 21.74 73.55 61.11
CA ASN A 14 21.14 72.28 60.67
C ASN A 14 19.78 71.83 61.25
N LEU A 15 18.77 71.71 60.38
CA LEU A 15 17.45 71.16 60.73
C LEU A 15 17.07 70.01 59.77
N ARG A 16 16.91 68.81 60.31
CA ARG A 16 16.39 67.62 59.61
C ARG A 16 14.87 67.65 59.70
N TYR A 17 14.14 67.44 58.59
CA TYR A 17 12.72 67.11 58.65
C TYR A 17 12.35 65.92 57.75
N LEU A 18 11.45 65.10 58.30
CA LEU A 18 10.80 63.95 57.68
C LEU A 18 9.62 64.43 56.81
N VAL A 19 9.44 63.79 55.65
CA VAL A 19 8.14 63.65 54.98
C VAL A 19 8.06 62.23 54.41
N PRO A 20 7.00 61.44 54.69
CA PRO A 20 6.83 60.11 54.11
C PRO A 20 6.13 60.19 52.75
N PHE A 21 6.45 59.28 51.83
CA PHE A 21 5.66 59.03 50.62
C PHE A 21 5.61 57.53 50.32
N ALA A 22 4.49 57.09 49.74
CA ALA A 22 4.09 55.68 49.75
C ALA A 22 4.88 54.79 48.77
N VAL A 23 5.14 53.54 49.17
CA VAL A 23 5.60 52.46 48.28
C VAL A 23 4.67 51.27 48.45
N GLY A 24 3.80 51.04 47.47
CA GLY A 24 3.03 49.81 47.37
C GLY A 24 3.89 48.70 46.78
N LEU A 25 4.14 47.63 47.52
CA LEU A 25 5.00 46.53 47.06
C LEU A 25 4.22 45.59 46.12
N LEU A 26 4.46 45.73 44.81
CA LEU A 26 3.90 44.87 43.77
C LEU A 26 4.48 43.44 43.90
N SER A 27 3.73 42.55 44.55
CA SER A 27 4.14 41.16 44.78
C SER A 27 3.85 40.29 43.56
N LEU A 28 4.68 40.43 42.52
CA LEU A 28 4.60 39.57 41.33
C LEU A 28 5.09 38.16 41.67
N ALA A 29 4.17 37.24 41.89
CA ALA A 29 4.49 35.81 42.01
C ALA A 29 5.07 35.31 40.67
N MET A 30 6.37 35.03 40.62
CA MET A 30 7.00 34.45 39.44
C MET A 30 6.48 33.02 39.24
N ILE A 31 5.50 32.86 38.35
CA ILE A 31 5.21 31.59 37.71
C ILE A 31 6.46 31.24 36.89
N ARG A 32 7.31 30.35 37.41
CA ARG A 32 8.42 29.81 36.63
C ARG A 32 7.82 29.01 35.46
N PRO A 33 8.15 29.31 34.19
CA PRO A 33 7.78 28.42 33.12
C PRO A 33 8.46 27.08 33.37
N VAL A 34 7.66 26.03 33.55
CA VAL A 34 8.14 24.66 33.34
C VAL A 34 8.50 24.58 31.87
N LEU A 35 9.79 24.70 31.57
CA LEU A 35 10.33 24.17 30.33
C LEU A 35 10.12 22.66 30.44
N ALA A 36 9.25 22.13 29.59
CA ALA A 36 9.15 20.70 29.40
C ALA A 36 10.49 20.24 28.84
N GLN A 37 11.33 19.71 29.73
CA GLN A 37 12.64 19.20 29.36
C GLN A 37 12.40 17.96 28.51
N GLU A 38 12.53 18.08 27.18
CA GLU A 38 12.51 16.91 26.31
C GLU A 38 13.61 15.96 26.78
N GLN A 39 13.16 14.85 27.38
CA GLN A 39 14.04 13.87 27.97
C GLN A 39 14.70 13.14 26.80
N MET A 40 15.91 13.58 26.41
CA MET A 40 16.71 13.01 25.32
C MET A 40 16.96 11.52 25.57
N THR A 41 16.01 10.72 25.13
CA THR A 41 16.00 9.28 25.30
C THR A 41 16.94 8.71 24.25
N ARG A 42 18.03 8.09 24.71
CA ARG A 42 18.95 7.39 23.80
C ARG A 42 18.17 6.24 23.18
N THR A 43 18.18 6.20 21.86
CA THR A 43 17.42 5.22 21.09
C THR A 43 18.26 4.69 19.94
N LEU A 44 18.10 3.40 19.68
CA LEU A 44 18.64 2.68 18.55
C LEU A 44 17.48 2.41 17.59
N THR A 45 17.65 2.80 16.33
CA THR A 45 16.70 2.50 15.26
C THR A 45 17.27 1.37 14.40
N VAL A 46 16.50 0.30 14.25
CA VAL A 46 16.84 -0.90 13.48
C VAL A 46 15.68 -1.25 12.55
N THR A 47 15.98 -1.89 11.42
CA THR A 47 14.96 -2.37 10.48
C THR A 47 15.27 -3.82 10.13
N GLY A 48 14.31 -4.69 10.40
CA GLY A 48 14.33 -6.07 9.96
C GLY A 48 13.32 -6.30 8.85
N ASP A 49 13.61 -7.27 8.01
CA ASP A 49 12.80 -7.67 6.87
C ASP A 49 12.37 -9.14 7.03
N GLY A 50 11.23 -9.49 6.44
CA GLY A 50 10.68 -10.85 6.49
C GLY A 50 10.07 -11.20 5.15
N THR A 51 10.17 -12.47 4.75
CA THR A 51 9.85 -12.91 3.38
C THR A 51 9.30 -14.33 3.43
N GLU A 52 8.04 -14.49 3.03
CA GLU A 52 7.36 -15.78 2.95
C GLU A 52 6.99 -16.09 1.49
N MET A 53 7.17 -17.34 1.06
CA MET A 53 6.76 -17.82 -0.26
C MET A 53 5.41 -18.54 -0.16
N VAL A 54 4.47 -18.21 -1.04
CA VAL A 54 3.15 -18.89 -1.11
C VAL A 54 2.80 -19.42 -2.50
N PRO A 55 2.14 -20.58 -2.60
CA PRO A 55 1.76 -21.17 -3.88
C PRO A 55 0.67 -20.35 -4.58
N THR A 56 0.79 -20.21 -5.89
CA THR A 56 -0.20 -19.50 -6.73
C THR A 56 -1.32 -20.43 -7.21
N THR A 57 -2.27 -20.70 -6.30
CA THR A 57 -3.38 -21.66 -6.52
C THR A 57 -4.55 -21.11 -7.34
N LEU A 58 -4.55 -19.82 -7.68
CA LEU A 58 -5.56 -19.20 -8.54
C LEU A 58 -4.95 -18.74 -9.86
N SER A 59 -5.70 -18.90 -10.94
CA SER A 59 -5.46 -18.28 -12.23
C SER A 59 -6.36 -17.06 -12.39
N GLN A 60 -5.79 -15.89 -12.62
CA GLN A 60 -6.48 -14.73 -13.14
C GLN A 60 -6.43 -14.77 -14.67
N VAL A 61 -7.59 -14.83 -15.30
CA VAL A 61 -7.74 -15.04 -16.75
C VAL A 61 -8.37 -13.82 -17.38
N ARG A 62 -7.80 -13.35 -18.50
CA ARG A 62 -8.41 -12.34 -19.37
C ARG A 62 -8.81 -12.98 -20.70
N LEU A 63 -10.11 -12.92 -21.00
CA LEU A 63 -10.75 -13.64 -22.09
C LEU A 63 -11.54 -12.65 -22.96
N GLY A 64 -11.45 -12.77 -24.28
CA GLY A 64 -12.09 -11.89 -25.24
C GLY A 64 -13.07 -12.60 -26.19
N VAL A 65 -14.21 -11.96 -26.42
CA VAL A 65 -15.10 -12.23 -27.55
C VAL A 65 -14.83 -11.15 -28.60
N GLU A 66 -14.20 -11.54 -29.71
CA GLU A 66 -14.04 -10.71 -30.89
C GLU A 66 -14.95 -11.20 -32.03
N VAL A 67 -15.67 -10.27 -32.65
CA VAL A 67 -16.55 -10.50 -33.80
C VAL A 67 -16.23 -9.48 -34.89
N GLN A 68 -16.23 -9.92 -36.15
CA GLN A 68 -15.98 -9.06 -37.31
C GLN A 68 -17.10 -9.20 -38.33
N GLY A 69 -17.47 -8.12 -39.01
CA GLY A 69 -18.60 -8.13 -39.96
C GLY A 69 -18.81 -6.80 -40.67
N ARG A 70 -19.80 -6.73 -41.57
CA ARG A 70 -19.95 -5.60 -42.51
C ARG A 70 -20.56 -4.33 -41.91
N THR A 71 -21.42 -4.43 -40.90
CA THR A 71 -22.11 -3.29 -40.27
C THR A 71 -21.85 -3.26 -38.78
N ALA A 72 -21.72 -2.04 -38.23
CA ALA A 72 -21.49 -1.81 -36.81
C ALA A 72 -22.55 -2.48 -35.93
N GLU A 73 -23.83 -2.34 -36.30
CA GLU A 73 -24.98 -2.88 -35.58
C GLU A 73 -24.96 -4.41 -35.46
N ALA A 74 -24.80 -5.12 -36.58
CA ALA A 74 -24.76 -6.59 -36.58
C ALA A 74 -23.58 -7.13 -35.78
N VAL A 75 -22.40 -6.52 -35.95
CA VAL A 75 -21.17 -6.88 -35.23
C VAL A 75 -21.32 -6.67 -33.72
N GLN A 76 -21.91 -5.55 -33.30
CA GLN A 76 -22.17 -5.26 -31.90
C GLN A 76 -23.23 -6.19 -31.30
N GLN A 77 -24.30 -6.51 -32.02
CA GLN A 77 -25.35 -7.42 -31.56
C GLN A 77 -24.82 -8.85 -31.37
N GLU A 78 -24.07 -9.36 -32.35
CA GLU A 78 -23.47 -10.69 -32.28
C GLU A 78 -22.40 -10.78 -31.18
N ALA A 79 -21.55 -9.76 -31.03
CA ALA A 79 -20.58 -9.68 -29.94
C ALA A 79 -21.28 -9.68 -28.57
N ALA A 80 -22.37 -8.94 -28.40
CA ALA A 80 -23.15 -8.93 -27.17
C ALA A 80 -23.79 -10.29 -26.85
N GLN A 81 -24.34 -10.98 -27.86
CA GLN A 81 -24.93 -12.31 -27.71
C GLN A 81 -23.87 -13.35 -27.27
N ARG A 82 -22.75 -13.44 -28.00
CA ARG A 82 -21.63 -14.35 -27.66
C ARG A 82 -21.04 -14.03 -26.28
N SER A 83 -20.89 -12.75 -25.96
CA SER A 83 -20.39 -12.29 -24.64
C SER A 83 -21.33 -12.69 -23.50
N SER A 84 -22.64 -12.62 -23.70
CA SER A 84 -23.62 -13.05 -22.70
C SER A 84 -23.51 -14.55 -22.43
N ALA A 85 -23.40 -15.38 -23.49
CA ALA A 85 -23.22 -16.82 -23.36
C ALA A 85 -21.93 -17.19 -22.59
N VAL A 86 -20.81 -16.52 -22.89
CA VAL A 86 -19.55 -16.69 -22.16
C VAL A 86 -19.68 -16.26 -20.69
N VAL A 87 -20.30 -15.10 -20.42
CA VAL A 87 -20.50 -14.61 -19.04
C VAL A 87 -21.39 -15.55 -18.22
N ASP A 88 -22.45 -16.10 -18.80
CA ASP A 88 -23.36 -17.02 -18.12
C ASP A 88 -22.73 -18.40 -17.89
N LEU A 89 -21.90 -18.89 -18.83
CA LEU A 89 -21.02 -20.04 -18.59
C LEU A 89 -20.11 -19.77 -17.39
N LEU A 90 -19.36 -18.65 -17.39
CA LEU A 90 -18.41 -18.31 -16.32
C LEU A 90 -19.12 -18.24 -14.95
N ARG A 91 -20.31 -17.65 -14.89
CA ARG A 91 -21.18 -17.67 -13.69
C ARG A 91 -21.54 -19.09 -13.27
N SER A 92 -22.00 -19.93 -14.20
CA SER A 92 -22.39 -21.33 -13.91
C SER A 92 -21.23 -22.17 -13.33
N ARG A 93 -19.99 -21.84 -13.70
CA ARG A 93 -18.77 -22.51 -13.20
C ARG A 93 -18.23 -21.91 -11.89
N ASN A 94 -18.92 -20.92 -11.32
CA ASN A 94 -18.61 -20.26 -10.05
C ASN A 94 -17.20 -19.64 -10.02
N VAL A 95 -16.84 -18.90 -11.07
CA VAL A 95 -15.61 -18.10 -11.07
C VAL A 95 -15.71 -16.91 -10.10
N GLN A 96 -14.57 -16.50 -9.57
CA GLN A 96 -14.45 -15.34 -8.68
C GLN A 96 -14.11 -14.07 -9.47
N ARG A 97 -14.39 -12.90 -8.88
CA ARG A 97 -14.04 -11.56 -9.41
C ARG A 97 -14.40 -11.33 -10.90
N LEU A 98 -15.48 -11.94 -11.40
CA LEU A 98 -15.93 -11.80 -12.78
C LEU A 98 -16.34 -10.35 -13.09
N GLN A 99 -15.66 -9.75 -14.06
CA GLN A 99 -15.88 -8.36 -14.48
C GLN A 99 -15.62 -8.19 -15.98
N THR A 100 -16.35 -7.29 -16.63
CA THR A 100 -16.01 -6.82 -17.98
C THR A 100 -14.95 -5.72 -17.87
N THR A 101 -13.79 -5.93 -18.48
CA THR A 101 -12.65 -5.00 -18.44
C THR A 101 -12.54 -4.11 -19.67
N GLY A 102 -13.29 -4.38 -20.73
CA GLY A 102 -13.33 -3.52 -21.92
C GLY A 102 -14.41 -3.92 -22.92
N ILE A 103 -15.01 -2.93 -23.56
CA ILE A 103 -15.89 -3.11 -24.71
C ILE A 103 -15.45 -2.10 -25.77
N THR A 104 -15.15 -2.56 -26.97
CA THR A 104 -14.73 -1.74 -28.11
C THR A 104 -15.53 -2.10 -29.35
N LEU A 105 -15.72 -1.11 -30.22
CA LEU A 105 -16.25 -1.27 -31.57
C LEU A 105 -15.48 -0.31 -32.46
N SER A 106 -14.79 -0.85 -33.46
CA SER A 106 -13.90 -0.08 -34.33
C SER A 106 -14.13 -0.42 -35.80
N PRO A 107 -14.05 0.55 -36.72
CA PRO A 107 -14.05 0.27 -38.15
C PRO A 107 -12.79 -0.50 -38.57
N ASN A 108 -12.97 -1.49 -39.44
CA ASN A 108 -11.89 -2.26 -40.07
C ASN A 108 -11.62 -1.73 -41.48
N TYR A 109 -10.38 -1.34 -41.76
CA TYR A 109 -9.96 -0.75 -43.04
C TYR A 109 -8.92 -1.62 -43.74
N SER A 110 -9.08 -1.82 -45.05
CA SER A 110 -7.99 -2.23 -45.93
C SER A 110 -7.25 -1.01 -46.47
N TYR A 111 -5.98 -1.21 -46.81
CA TYR A 111 -5.12 -0.23 -47.46
C TYR A 111 -4.57 -0.84 -48.74
N ASP A 112 -5.27 -0.58 -49.85
CA ASP A 112 -4.92 -1.08 -51.18
C ASP A 112 -4.57 0.13 -52.08
N ASP A 113 -3.47 0.04 -52.84
CA ASP A 113 -2.97 1.12 -53.73
C ASP A 113 -2.91 2.52 -53.09
N GLY A 114 -2.54 2.59 -51.81
CA GLY A 114 -2.46 3.85 -51.04
C GLY A 114 -3.82 4.47 -50.70
N ARG A 115 -4.93 3.75 -50.88
CA ARG A 115 -6.28 4.20 -50.54
C ARG A 115 -6.84 3.39 -49.36
N GLN A 116 -7.34 4.10 -48.35
CA GLN A 116 -8.05 3.52 -47.23
C GLN A 116 -9.49 3.16 -47.65
N ARG A 117 -9.89 1.90 -47.46
CA ARG A 117 -11.25 1.41 -47.75
C ARG A 117 -11.85 0.75 -46.52
N LEU A 118 -13.06 1.16 -46.11
CA LEU A 118 -13.81 0.46 -45.07
C LEU A 118 -14.22 -0.93 -45.57
N VAL A 119 -13.83 -1.96 -44.82
CA VAL A 119 -14.15 -3.38 -45.10
C VAL A 119 -15.27 -3.88 -44.18
N GLY A 120 -15.33 -3.33 -42.97
CA GLY A 120 -16.34 -3.70 -41.98
C GLY A 120 -16.06 -3.07 -40.63
N TYR A 121 -16.43 -3.77 -39.57
CA TYR A 121 -16.23 -3.40 -38.17
C TYR A 121 -15.76 -4.60 -37.37
N ILE A 122 -15.04 -4.34 -36.28
CA ILE A 122 -14.62 -5.31 -35.27
C ILE A 122 -15.18 -4.84 -33.93
N ALA A 123 -15.93 -5.71 -33.25
CA ALA A 123 -16.25 -5.53 -31.84
C ALA A 123 -15.38 -6.47 -31.01
N THR A 124 -14.94 -5.99 -29.84
CA THR A 124 -14.28 -6.81 -28.83
C THR A 124 -14.93 -6.55 -27.48
N ASN A 125 -15.25 -7.61 -26.75
CA ASN A 125 -15.65 -7.54 -25.35
C ASN A 125 -14.71 -8.44 -24.55
N THR A 126 -14.04 -7.87 -23.56
CA THR A 126 -13.05 -8.56 -22.75
C THR A 126 -13.54 -8.66 -21.31
N VAL A 127 -13.51 -9.88 -20.77
CA VAL A 127 -13.81 -10.18 -19.36
C VAL A 127 -12.55 -10.63 -18.63
N SER A 128 -12.51 -10.37 -17.34
CA SER A 128 -11.51 -10.86 -16.40
C SER A 128 -12.20 -11.63 -15.27
N PHE A 129 -11.60 -12.73 -14.85
CA PHE A 129 -12.10 -13.56 -13.74
C PHE A 129 -10.96 -14.35 -13.08
N GLU A 130 -11.26 -14.95 -11.93
CA GLU A 130 -10.34 -15.79 -11.16
C GLU A 130 -10.94 -17.18 -10.92
N ILE A 131 -10.13 -18.24 -11.03
CA ILE A 131 -10.55 -19.63 -10.82
C ILE A 131 -9.37 -20.44 -10.25
N PRO A 132 -9.59 -21.53 -9.47
CA PRO A 132 -8.51 -22.47 -9.13
C PRO A 132 -7.75 -22.95 -10.37
N THR A 133 -6.43 -22.92 -10.31
CA THR A 133 -5.52 -23.12 -11.45
C THR A 133 -5.74 -24.47 -12.15
N GLU A 134 -6.12 -25.50 -11.40
CA GLU A 134 -6.38 -26.86 -11.87
C GLU A 134 -7.63 -26.94 -12.77
N ARG A 135 -8.54 -25.96 -12.66
CA ARG A 135 -9.79 -25.90 -13.45
C ARG A 135 -9.66 -25.01 -14.69
N THR A 136 -8.59 -24.21 -14.79
CA THR A 136 -8.39 -23.20 -15.84
C THR A 136 -8.48 -23.78 -17.24
N GLY A 137 -7.75 -24.88 -17.53
CA GLY A 137 -7.74 -25.51 -18.85
C GLY A 137 -9.15 -25.86 -19.34
N SER A 138 -9.88 -26.68 -18.57
CA SER A 138 -11.25 -27.08 -18.91
C SER A 138 -12.20 -25.90 -19.13
N LEU A 139 -12.08 -24.83 -18.31
CA LEU A 139 -12.95 -23.66 -18.45
C LEU A 139 -12.64 -22.84 -19.70
N LEU A 140 -11.37 -22.78 -20.13
CA LEU A 140 -10.99 -22.12 -21.37
C LEU A 140 -11.57 -22.86 -22.57
N ASP A 141 -11.52 -24.20 -22.57
CA ASP A 141 -12.11 -25.03 -23.62
C ASP A 141 -13.65 -24.82 -23.71
N ASP A 142 -14.35 -24.92 -22.57
CA ASP A 142 -15.79 -24.61 -22.47
C ASP A 142 -16.11 -23.18 -22.97
N ALA A 143 -15.26 -22.20 -22.65
CA ALA A 143 -15.49 -20.80 -22.99
C ALA A 143 -15.31 -20.51 -24.49
N VAL A 144 -14.40 -21.23 -25.15
CA VAL A 144 -14.27 -21.20 -26.63
C VAL A 144 -15.51 -21.78 -27.28
N GLU A 145 -16.06 -22.90 -26.78
CA GLU A 145 -17.33 -23.46 -27.25
C GLU A 145 -18.51 -22.49 -27.05
N ALA A 146 -18.55 -21.77 -25.92
CA ALA A 146 -19.54 -20.73 -25.65
C ALA A 146 -19.38 -19.43 -26.48
N GLY A 147 -18.31 -19.30 -27.28
CA GLY A 147 -18.12 -18.21 -28.24
C GLY A 147 -17.00 -17.21 -27.93
N ALA A 148 -16.13 -17.49 -26.96
CA ALA A 148 -14.87 -16.76 -26.80
C ALA A 148 -13.92 -17.07 -27.96
N THR A 149 -13.22 -16.04 -28.45
CA THR A 149 -12.33 -16.15 -29.62
C THR A 149 -10.91 -15.67 -29.33
N ARG A 150 -10.65 -15.15 -28.13
CA ARG A 150 -9.34 -14.65 -27.69
C ARG A 150 -9.07 -15.03 -26.23
N ILE A 151 -7.84 -15.44 -25.95
CA ILE A 151 -7.29 -15.51 -24.59
C ILE A 151 -6.21 -14.42 -24.53
N ASP A 152 -6.53 -13.29 -23.91
CA ASP A 152 -5.63 -12.12 -23.85
C ASP A 152 -4.53 -12.29 -22.78
N GLY A 153 -4.70 -13.23 -21.84
CA GLY A 153 -3.66 -13.64 -20.90
C GLY A 153 -4.17 -14.52 -19.76
N VAL A 154 -3.25 -15.29 -19.17
CA VAL A 154 -3.43 -16.02 -17.92
C VAL A 154 -2.25 -15.68 -17.01
N SER A 155 -2.53 -15.25 -15.79
CA SER A 155 -1.54 -15.03 -14.73
C SER A 155 -1.91 -15.83 -13.49
N PHE A 156 -0.91 -16.19 -12.69
CA PHE A 156 -1.12 -16.96 -11.46
C PHE A 156 -1.01 -16.04 -10.25
N ILE A 157 -1.88 -16.22 -9.26
CA ILE A 157 -1.89 -15.46 -8.02
C ILE A 157 -2.10 -16.39 -6.84
N ALA A 158 -1.54 -16.04 -5.69
CA ALA A 158 -1.92 -16.65 -4.42
C ALA A 158 -3.32 -16.18 -4.02
N SER A 159 -4.05 -16.97 -3.23
CA SER A 159 -5.34 -16.54 -2.68
C SER A 159 -5.18 -15.42 -1.65
N ASP A 160 -6.20 -14.59 -1.48
CA ASP A 160 -6.20 -13.53 -0.44
C ASP A 160 -5.89 -14.09 0.96
N GLU A 161 -6.38 -15.30 1.27
CA GLU A 161 -6.11 -16.00 2.52
C GLU A 161 -4.63 -16.42 2.66
N ALA A 162 -4.03 -16.96 1.59
CA ALA A 162 -2.61 -17.32 1.58
C ALA A 162 -1.73 -16.06 1.73
N ILE A 163 -2.06 -14.98 1.02
CA ILE A 163 -1.36 -13.69 1.13
C ILE A 163 -1.48 -13.11 2.54
N ALA A 164 -2.66 -13.14 3.15
CA ALA A 164 -2.86 -12.67 4.54
C ALA A 164 -2.23 -13.59 5.60
N GLY A 165 -2.08 -14.89 5.30
CA GLY A 165 -1.25 -15.82 6.09
C GLY A 165 0.22 -15.41 6.04
N ALA A 166 0.75 -15.29 4.82
CA ALA A 166 2.15 -14.96 4.57
C ALA A 166 2.56 -13.58 5.09
N GLN A 167 1.71 -12.57 4.94
CA GLN A 167 1.97 -11.23 5.47
C GLN A 167 2.12 -11.25 7.01
N ARG A 168 1.34 -12.06 7.71
CA ARG A 168 1.48 -12.25 9.17
C ARG A 168 2.76 -13.01 9.53
N GLN A 169 3.22 -13.93 8.68
CA GLN A 169 4.48 -14.64 8.88
C GLN A 169 5.68 -13.72 8.66
N ALA A 170 5.74 -13.06 7.51
CA ALA A 170 6.78 -12.07 7.18
C ALA A 170 6.86 -10.94 8.23
N LEU A 171 5.73 -10.45 8.77
CA LEU A 171 5.76 -9.46 9.85
C LEU A 171 6.38 -9.99 11.15
N ARG A 172 6.21 -11.29 11.47
CA ARG A 172 6.85 -11.91 12.64
C ARG A 172 8.35 -12.01 12.44
N GLU A 173 8.78 -12.44 11.26
CA GLU A 173 10.20 -12.56 10.89
C GLU A 173 10.90 -11.19 10.89
N ALA A 174 10.33 -10.19 10.20
CA ALA A 174 10.83 -8.81 10.20
C ALA A 174 10.98 -8.24 11.62
N THR A 175 10.02 -8.52 12.50
CA THR A 175 10.09 -8.10 13.91
C THR A 175 11.21 -8.84 14.66
N GLN A 176 11.37 -10.15 14.45
CA GLN A 176 12.42 -10.95 15.08
C GLN A 176 13.82 -10.54 14.59
N GLU A 177 13.99 -10.27 13.30
CA GLU A 177 15.26 -9.82 12.74
C GLU A 177 15.63 -8.43 13.29
N ALA A 178 14.70 -7.47 13.31
CA ALA A 178 14.92 -6.15 13.89
C ALA A 178 15.39 -6.26 15.36
N GLN A 179 14.76 -7.15 16.14
CA GLN A 179 15.19 -7.40 17.52
C GLN A 179 16.59 -7.99 17.61
N ALA A 180 16.91 -9.01 16.80
CA ALA A 180 18.23 -9.63 16.77
C ALA A 180 19.34 -8.65 16.35
N GLN A 181 19.07 -7.77 15.36
CA GLN A 181 19.98 -6.69 14.97
C GLN A 181 20.23 -5.72 16.13
N ALA A 182 19.19 -5.32 16.85
CA ALA A 182 19.34 -4.42 18.00
C ALA A 182 20.16 -5.06 19.14
N ASP A 183 19.87 -6.32 19.45
CA ASP A 183 20.57 -7.05 20.51
C ASP A 183 22.06 -7.20 20.16
N ALA A 184 22.39 -7.53 18.90
CA ALA A 184 23.77 -7.62 18.42
C ALA A 184 24.53 -6.28 18.45
N VAL A 185 23.88 -5.17 18.07
CA VAL A 185 24.51 -3.83 18.10
C VAL A 185 24.73 -3.35 19.53
N LEU A 186 23.78 -3.59 20.44
CA LEU A 186 23.89 -3.16 21.84
C LEU A 186 24.93 -3.97 22.62
N ASP A 187 25.02 -5.28 22.39
CA ASP A 187 26.02 -6.16 23.03
C ASP A 187 27.46 -5.73 22.70
N VAL A 188 27.76 -5.48 21.42
CA VAL A 188 29.07 -4.98 20.96
C VAL A 188 29.43 -3.62 21.56
N LEU A 189 28.44 -2.79 21.87
CA LEU A 189 28.63 -1.47 22.50
C LEU A 189 28.65 -1.53 24.04
N GLY A 190 28.40 -2.70 24.66
CA GLY A 190 28.27 -2.83 26.11
C GLY A 190 27.04 -2.10 26.68
N LEU A 191 25.99 -1.97 25.88
CA LEU A 191 24.74 -1.27 26.21
C LEU A 191 23.62 -2.29 26.46
N THR A 192 22.64 -1.93 27.29
CA THR A 192 21.52 -2.83 27.63
C THR A 192 20.23 -2.33 27.00
N ARG A 193 19.56 -3.21 26.26
CA ARG A 193 18.24 -2.98 25.69
C ARG A 193 17.19 -2.73 26.78
N ARG A 194 16.34 -1.73 26.57
CA ARG A 194 15.14 -1.44 27.37
C ARG A 194 13.89 -1.56 26.48
N ASP A 195 12.95 -0.64 26.62
CA ASP A 195 11.65 -0.66 25.97
C ASP A 195 11.74 -0.29 24.48
N VAL A 196 10.85 -0.90 23.69
CA VAL A 196 10.51 -0.46 22.33
C VAL A 196 9.65 0.79 22.46
N VAL A 197 10.17 1.94 22.04
CA VAL A 197 9.50 3.26 22.17
C VAL A 197 8.84 3.72 20.86
N GLY A 198 9.14 3.05 19.75
CA GLY A 198 8.49 3.28 18.45
C GLY A 198 8.48 2.01 17.60
N ILE A 199 7.38 1.80 16.87
CA ILE A 199 7.22 0.72 15.90
C ILE A 199 6.66 1.33 14.62
N GLN A 200 7.39 1.20 13.52
CA GLN A 200 6.92 1.56 12.19
C GLN A 200 6.83 0.29 11.35
N ILE A 201 5.61 -0.07 10.95
CA ILE A 201 5.40 -1.09 9.93
C ILE A 201 5.55 -0.38 8.59
N ASN A 202 6.58 -0.77 7.83
CA ASN A 202 6.81 -0.23 6.49
C ASN A 202 5.92 -1.02 5.53
N GLY A 203 5.10 -0.30 4.75
CA GLY A 203 4.17 -0.92 3.81
C GLY A 203 4.92 -1.79 2.80
N SER A 204 4.42 -3.00 2.57
CA SER A 204 4.95 -3.93 1.57
C SER A 204 4.84 -3.29 0.17
N THR A 205 5.98 -3.07 -0.49
CA THR A 205 6.05 -2.84 -1.94
C THR A 205 5.25 -3.94 -2.66
N PRO A 206 4.47 -3.64 -3.71
CA PRO A 206 3.74 -4.67 -4.45
C PRO A 206 4.67 -5.83 -4.82
N PRO A 207 4.26 -7.09 -4.58
CA PRO A 207 5.13 -8.23 -4.79
C PRO A 207 5.52 -8.33 -6.28
N PRO A 208 6.74 -8.80 -6.59
CA PRO A 208 7.15 -9.02 -7.97
C PRO A 208 6.23 -10.05 -8.65
N PRO A 209 6.09 -10.01 -9.98
CA PRO A 209 5.29 -11.00 -10.70
C PRO A 209 5.79 -12.42 -10.42
N PRO A 210 4.89 -13.44 -10.38
CA PRO A 210 5.26 -14.80 -10.01
C PRO A 210 6.35 -15.39 -10.89
N MET A 211 7.26 -16.15 -10.28
CA MET A 211 8.31 -16.85 -11.01
C MET A 211 7.77 -18.19 -11.53
N PRO A 212 7.88 -18.50 -12.84
CA PRO A 212 7.39 -19.77 -13.39
C PRO A 212 8.30 -20.94 -12.98
N LEU A 213 7.73 -21.93 -12.29
CA LEU A 213 8.40 -23.19 -11.99
C LEU A 213 8.22 -24.18 -13.15
N TYR A 214 9.29 -24.40 -13.92
CA TYR A 214 9.34 -25.47 -14.93
C TYR A 214 9.46 -26.85 -14.26
N ARG A 215 8.31 -27.44 -13.90
CA ARG A 215 8.26 -28.82 -13.40
C ARG A 215 8.38 -29.81 -14.57
N ALA A 216 9.58 -30.35 -14.76
CA ALA A 216 9.86 -31.37 -15.78
C ALA A 216 9.37 -32.77 -15.36
N GLU A 217 8.05 -32.96 -15.33
CA GLU A 217 7.42 -34.28 -15.21
C GLU A 217 6.86 -34.71 -16.57
N ALA A 218 7.14 -35.94 -16.98
CA ALA A 218 6.86 -36.42 -18.32
C ALA A 218 5.35 -36.62 -18.54
N LEU A 219 4.80 -35.90 -19.51
CA LEU A 219 3.40 -36.00 -19.91
C LEU A 219 3.10 -37.37 -20.54
N GLN A 220 2.18 -38.12 -19.91
CA GLN A 220 1.38 -39.15 -20.57
C GLN A 220 -0.09 -38.88 -20.26
N ASP A 221 -0.91 -38.79 -21.32
CA ASP A 221 -2.37 -38.60 -21.36
C ASP A 221 -3.01 -37.48 -20.50
N ALA A 222 -3.24 -36.33 -21.15
CA ALA A 222 -4.51 -35.60 -21.09
C ALA A 222 -4.62 -34.59 -22.25
N ALA A 223 -5.77 -34.53 -22.93
CA ALA A 223 -6.03 -33.61 -24.04
C ALA A 223 -6.49 -32.22 -23.57
N SER A 224 -5.83 -31.65 -22.56
CA SER A 224 -6.14 -30.34 -21.98
C SER A 224 -4.87 -29.51 -21.85
N THR A 225 -4.93 -28.22 -22.16
CA THR A 225 -3.77 -27.31 -22.05
C THR A 225 -3.20 -27.33 -20.62
N PRO A 226 -1.92 -27.73 -20.40
CA PRO A 226 -1.34 -27.77 -19.06
C PRO A 226 -1.17 -26.36 -18.49
N VAL A 227 -1.68 -26.14 -17.28
CA VAL A 227 -1.60 -24.86 -16.56
C VAL A 227 -0.97 -25.14 -15.18
N VAL A 228 0.18 -24.52 -14.89
CA VAL A 228 0.96 -24.78 -13.66
C VAL A 228 1.27 -23.45 -12.98
N GLY A 229 0.81 -23.29 -11.75
CA GLY A 229 1.14 -22.13 -10.90
C GLY A 229 2.58 -22.20 -10.38
N GLY A 230 3.20 -21.02 -10.21
CA GLY A 230 4.46 -20.85 -9.50
C GLY A 230 4.26 -20.49 -8.03
N GLU A 231 5.24 -19.81 -7.45
CA GLU A 231 5.14 -19.21 -6.12
C GLU A 231 5.13 -17.67 -6.21
N GLN A 232 4.50 -17.04 -5.23
CA GLN A 232 4.44 -15.60 -5.04
C GLN A 232 5.12 -15.26 -3.72
N GLU A 233 6.08 -14.35 -3.77
CA GLU A 233 6.82 -13.86 -2.62
C GLU A 233 6.03 -12.75 -1.91
N VAL A 234 5.96 -12.80 -0.58
CA VAL A 234 5.31 -11.78 0.26
C VAL A 234 6.33 -11.23 1.25
N ARG A 235 6.67 -9.95 1.11
CA ARG A 235 7.63 -9.26 1.97
C ARG A 235 6.95 -8.35 2.99
N ALA A 236 7.57 -8.22 4.16
CA ALA A 236 7.24 -7.20 5.15
C ALA A 236 8.53 -6.61 5.73
N SER A 237 8.46 -5.37 6.22
CA SER A 237 9.59 -4.67 6.81
C SER A 237 9.13 -3.91 8.05
N VAL A 238 9.88 -4.03 9.15
CA VAL A 238 9.52 -3.46 10.46
C VAL A 238 10.72 -2.70 11.01
N THR A 239 10.53 -1.39 11.21
CA THR A 239 11.50 -0.54 11.88
C THR A 239 11.12 -0.39 13.35
N LEU A 240 12.03 -0.75 14.25
CA LEU A 240 11.89 -0.58 15.70
C LEU A 240 12.78 0.56 16.18
N GLN A 241 12.26 1.40 17.07
CA GLN A 241 13.03 2.36 17.85
C GLN A 241 13.07 1.87 19.31
N ILE A 242 14.27 1.57 19.80
CA ILE A 242 14.51 0.85 21.06
C ILE A 242 15.37 1.71 21.98
N SER A 243 14.95 1.90 23.22
CA SER A 243 15.69 2.69 24.22
C SER A 243 16.80 1.90 24.91
N TYR A 244 17.86 2.59 25.37
CA TYR A 244 19.01 2.00 26.08
C TYR A 244 19.68 2.96 27.09
#